data_AF-A0A1Q9JJT8-F1
#
_entry.id   AF-A0A1Q9JJT8-F1
#
_cell.length_a   1.000
_cell.length_b   1.000
_cell.length_c   1.000
_cell.angle_alpha   90.00
_cell.angle_beta   90.00
_cell.angle_gamma   90.00
#
_symmetry.space_group_name_H-M   'P 1'
#
loop_
_entity.id
_entity.type
_entity.pdbx_description
1 polymer ?
#
loop_
_entity_poly.entity_id
_entity_poly.type
_entity_poly.pdbx_seq_one_letter_code
_entity_poly.pdbx_strand_id
1 'polypeptide(L)'
;MIKILFVCHGNICRSPMAEYMMKDMVRYRQLEEQFYIESAGVASDNVGMEMQEGAKNKLRSVGVPYDNHRTARQMTREDYKNFDYVICMDENNRKELYNLFGGDPEKKIHLLLDFTEREEKNIPDPWFTNDFDDTYDDMLVGISGLLKALREQDGALSRETPAAAPAPRTEPGRVSAPRTEPGRAQTPRSLDKMAGCR
;
A
#
# COMPACT_ATOMS: atom_id res chain seq x y z
N MET A 1 -9.55 21.36 5.65
CA MET A 1 -8.96 20.30 4.82
C MET A 1 -8.15 19.41 5.74
N ILE A 2 -8.52 18.14 5.86
CA ILE A 2 -7.87 17.13 6.68
C ILE A 2 -6.62 16.65 5.94
N LYS A 3 -5.47 16.71 6.60
CA LYS A 3 -4.18 16.34 6.02
C LYS A 3 -3.73 14.98 6.54
N ILE A 4 -3.58 14.02 5.63
CA ILE A 4 -3.21 12.63 5.92
C ILE A 4 -1.88 12.29 5.26
N LEU A 5 -0.94 11.79 6.05
CA LEU A 5 0.33 11.26 5.57
C LEU A 5 0.41 9.75 5.80
N PHE A 6 0.46 8.97 4.73
CA PHE A 6 0.72 7.54 4.83
C PHE A 6 2.21 7.25 4.93
N VAL A 7 2.61 6.38 5.86
CA VAL A 7 4.02 6.09 6.14
C VAL A 7 4.26 4.59 6.16
N CYS A 8 5.26 4.15 5.38
CA CYS A 8 5.83 2.82 5.47
C CYS A 8 7.35 2.94 5.56
N HIS A 9 8.08 1.82 5.60
CA HIS A 9 9.54 1.88 5.73
C HIS A 9 10.20 2.62 4.54
N GLY A 10 10.05 2.08 3.32
CA GLY A 10 10.79 2.55 2.14
C GLY A 10 10.03 3.47 1.18
N ASN A 11 8.74 3.71 1.37
CA ASN A 11 7.91 4.60 0.54
C ASN A 11 7.90 4.32 -0.97
N ILE A 12 7.98 3.04 -1.32
CA ILE A 12 7.91 2.54 -2.70
C ILE A 12 6.79 1.51 -2.91
N CYS A 13 6.30 0.85 -1.85
CA CYS A 13 5.24 -0.17 -1.92
C CYS A 13 3.95 0.30 -1.25
N ARG A 14 3.84 0.10 0.07
CA ARG A 14 2.59 0.24 0.84
C ARG A 14 2.08 1.68 0.94
N SER A 15 2.89 2.62 1.44
CA SER A 15 2.41 3.99 1.63
C SER A 15 2.04 4.73 0.33
N PRO A 16 2.75 4.58 -0.79
CA PRO A 16 2.28 5.11 -2.07
C PRO A 16 0.98 4.47 -2.54
N MET A 17 0.82 3.14 -2.38
CA MET A 17 -0.46 2.48 -2.70
C MET A 17 -1.61 3.06 -1.87
N ALA A 18 -1.42 3.18 -0.56
CA ALA A 18 -2.44 3.74 0.33
C ALA A 18 -2.82 5.19 -0.02
N GLU A 19 -1.83 6.02 -0.37
CA GLU A 19 -2.07 7.39 -0.85
C GLU A 19 -3.01 7.40 -2.06
N TYR A 20 -2.71 6.64 -3.11
CA TYR A 20 -3.51 6.64 -4.33
C TYR A 20 -4.87 5.96 -4.15
N MET A 21 -4.94 4.92 -3.32
CA MET A 21 -6.21 4.29 -2.95
C MET A 21 -7.12 5.27 -2.22
N MET A 22 -6.60 6.02 -1.24
CA MET A 22 -7.37 7.03 -0.52
C MET A 22 -7.78 8.18 -1.44
N LYS A 23 -6.87 8.68 -2.30
CA LYS A 23 -7.17 9.72 -3.31
C LYS A 23 -8.29 9.29 -4.26
N ASP A 24 -8.24 8.07 -4.81
CA ASP A 24 -9.29 7.54 -5.68
C ASP A 24 -10.62 7.42 -4.91
N MET A 25 -10.56 6.95 -3.67
CA MET A 25 -11.73 6.75 -2.82
C MET A 25 -12.44 8.06 -2.44
N VAL A 26 -11.70 9.12 -2.09
CA VAL A 26 -12.30 10.43 -1.77
C VAL A 26 -12.83 11.11 -3.03
N ARG A 27 -12.12 10.99 -4.16
CA ARG A 27 -12.57 11.54 -5.45
C ARG A 27 -13.87 10.89 -5.91
N TYR A 28 -13.97 9.56 -5.82
CA TYR A 28 -15.20 8.85 -6.18
C TYR A 28 -16.42 9.32 -5.35
N ARG A 29 -16.17 9.78 -4.12
CA ARG A 29 -17.20 10.29 -3.21
C ARG A 29 -17.36 11.82 -3.25
N GLN A 30 -16.68 12.51 -4.16
CA GLN A 30 -16.70 13.98 -4.27
C GLN A 30 -16.26 14.68 -2.97
N LEU A 31 -15.26 14.12 -2.30
CA LEU A 31 -14.71 14.62 -1.04
C LEU A 31 -13.29 15.18 -1.18
N GLU A 32 -12.71 15.18 -2.38
CA GLU A 32 -11.31 15.53 -2.62
C GLU A 32 -10.93 16.93 -2.11
N GLU A 33 -11.83 17.90 -2.15
CA GLU A 33 -11.59 19.27 -1.65
C GLU A 33 -11.40 19.32 -0.13
N GLN A 34 -11.79 18.27 0.57
CA GLN A 34 -11.72 18.19 2.03
C GLN A 34 -10.44 17.52 2.51
N PHE A 35 -9.67 16.88 1.62
CA PHE A 35 -8.49 16.10 1.98
C PHE A 35 -7.23 16.57 1.26
N TYR A 36 -6.13 16.60 2.01
CA TYR A 36 -4.78 16.65 1.47
C TYR A 36 -4.08 15.33 1.81
N ILE A 37 -3.64 14.60 0.80
CA ILE A 37 -3.15 13.22 0.99
C ILE A 37 -1.77 13.09 0.35
N GLU A 38 -0.81 12.62 1.12
CA GLU A 38 0.53 12.29 0.66
C GLU A 38 1.03 10.98 1.29
N SER A 39 2.19 10.52 0.83
CA SER A 39 2.95 9.44 1.46
C SER A 39 4.42 9.78 1.64
N ALA A 40 5.02 9.19 2.66
CA ALA A 40 6.44 9.26 2.95
C ALA A 40 6.99 7.93 3.50
N GLY A 41 8.31 7.89 3.65
CA GLY A 41 9.08 6.77 4.18
C GLY A 41 9.70 7.10 5.53
N VAL A 42 9.86 6.11 6.39
CA VAL A 42 10.65 6.29 7.61
C VAL A 42 12.15 6.32 7.28
N ALA A 43 12.58 5.43 6.38
CA ALA A 43 13.95 5.35 5.90
C ALA A 43 14.19 6.28 4.70
N SER A 44 15.46 6.65 4.50
CA SER A 44 15.89 7.45 3.34
C SER A 44 16.43 6.62 2.18
N ASP A 45 16.50 5.30 2.33
CA ASP A 45 17.22 4.39 1.40
C ASP A 45 16.70 4.47 -0.05
N ASN A 46 15.42 4.75 -0.22
CA ASN A 46 14.77 4.79 -1.53
C ASN A 46 14.44 6.21 -2.01
N VAL A 47 14.90 7.27 -1.34
CA VAL A 47 14.55 8.65 -1.72
C VAL A 47 14.90 8.90 -3.21
N GLY A 48 13.94 9.43 -3.96
CA GLY A 48 14.07 9.64 -5.41
C GLY A 48 13.70 8.44 -6.28
N MET A 49 13.49 7.25 -5.69
CA MET A 49 13.07 6.07 -6.45
C MET A 49 11.57 6.10 -6.74
N GLU A 50 11.18 5.55 -7.88
CA GLU A 50 9.78 5.37 -8.23
C GLU A 50 9.09 4.31 -7.36
N MET A 51 7.76 4.24 -7.45
CA MET A 51 7.02 3.11 -6.89
C MET A 51 7.50 1.78 -7.46
N GLN A 52 7.52 0.76 -6.60
CA GLN A 52 7.88 -0.59 -6.97
C GLN A 52 6.86 -1.17 -7.97
N GLU A 53 7.34 -2.00 -8.90
CA GLU A 53 6.54 -2.42 -10.07
C GLU A 53 5.32 -3.29 -9.73
N GLY A 54 5.41 -4.15 -8.71
CA GLY A 54 4.29 -4.89 -8.14
C GLY A 54 3.20 -3.98 -7.57
N ALA A 55 3.58 -2.91 -6.86
CA ALA A 55 2.63 -1.90 -6.38
C ALA A 55 1.94 -1.18 -7.54
N LYS A 56 2.70 -0.75 -8.55
CA LYS A 56 2.15 -0.14 -9.78
C LYS A 56 1.21 -1.10 -10.51
N ASN A 57 1.63 -2.35 -10.69
CA ASN A 57 0.83 -3.41 -11.31
C ASN A 57 -0.50 -3.61 -10.58
N LYS A 58 -0.48 -3.70 -9.25
CA LYS A 58 -1.68 -3.87 -8.44
C LYS A 58 -2.62 -2.67 -8.59
N LEU A 59 -2.13 -1.44 -8.54
CA LEU A 59 -2.97 -0.25 -8.75
C LEU A 59 -3.58 -0.21 -10.15
N ARG A 60 -2.81 -0.57 -11.19
CA ARG A 60 -3.31 -0.67 -12.57
C ARG A 60 -4.39 -1.73 -12.71
N SER A 61 -4.20 -2.91 -12.12
CA SER A 61 -5.16 -4.02 -12.28
C SER A 61 -6.53 -3.70 -11.69
N VAL A 62 -6.59 -2.90 -10.61
CA VAL A 62 -7.84 -2.45 -9.97
C VAL A 62 -8.34 -1.10 -10.48
N GLY A 63 -7.63 -0.48 -11.42
CA GLY A 63 -8.03 0.80 -12.03
C GLY A 63 -7.88 2.03 -11.12
N VAL A 64 -6.98 2.00 -10.14
CA VAL A 64 -6.64 3.16 -9.30
C VAL A 64 -5.58 4.00 -10.03
N PRO A 65 -5.86 5.27 -10.36
CA PRO A 65 -4.86 6.14 -10.99
C PRO A 65 -3.77 6.53 -9.99
N TYR A 66 -2.54 6.64 -10.49
CA TYR A 66 -1.40 7.11 -9.74
C TYR A 66 -0.49 7.95 -10.64
N ASP A 67 0.35 8.79 -10.03
CA ASP A 67 1.33 9.59 -10.75
C ASP A 67 2.59 8.77 -11.02
N ASN A 68 2.96 8.60 -12.29
CA ASN A 68 4.16 7.88 -12.68
C ASN A 68 5.46 8.64 -12.37
N HIS A 69 5.39 9.95 -12.14
CA HIS A 69 6.55 10.78 -11.80
C HIS A 69 6.79 10.90 -10.30
N ARG A 70 5.90 10.32 -9.49
CA ARG A 70 6.03 10.33 -8.05
C ARG A 70 7.23 9.50 -7.61
N THR A 71 8.09 10.13 -6.80
CA THR A 71 9.28 9.50 -6.22
C THR A 71 9.15 9.39 -4.70
N ALA A 72 9.82 8.41 -4.12
CA ALA A 72 9.84 8.24 -2.68
C ALA A 72 10.56 9.40 -2.00
N ARG A 73 10.09 9.73 -0.80
CA ARG A 73 10.67 10.76 0.07
C ARG A 73 10.67 10.27 1.50
N GLN A 74 11.62 10.77 2.30
CA GLN A 74 11.61 10.53 3.73
C GLN A 74 10.62 11.48 4.42
N MET A 75 9.98 11.00 5.48
CA MET A 75 9.19 11.81 6.38
C MET A 75 10.12 12.73 7.19
N THR A 76 9.71 13.97 7.36
CA THR A 76 10.44 15.01 8.10
C THR A 76 9.72 15.39 9.38
N ARG A 77 10.41 16.11 10.28
CA ARG A 77 9.77 16.73 11.45
C ARG A 77 8.71 17.77 11.06
N GLU A 78 8.89 18.39 9.90
CA GLU A 78 7.97 19.39 9.39
C GLU A 78 6.69 18.72 8.87
N ASP A 79 6.79 17.52 8.28
CA ASP A 79 5.62 16.69 7.98
C ASP A 79 4.83 16.39 9.26
N TYR A 80 5.51 15.96 10.33
CA TYR A 80 4.81 15.69 11.60
C TYR A 80 4.00 16.92 12.02
N LYS A 81 4.56 18.13 12.03
CA LYS A 81 3.80 19.35 12.39
C LYS A 81 2.63 19.67 11.44
N ASN A 82 2.80 19.43 10.15
CA ASN A 82 1.89 19.93 9.13
C ASN A 82 0.73 18.99 8.80
N PHE A 83 0.82 17.71 9.16
CA PHE A 83 -0.23 16.73 8.94
C PHE A 83 -1.06 16.49 10.21
N ASP A 84 -2.38 16.31 10.02
CA ASP A 84 -3.33 16.06 11.10
C ASP A 84 -3.31 14.57 11.51
N TYR A 85 -3.06 13.68 10.54
CA TYR A 85 -2.95 12.24 10.75
C TYR A 85 -1.71 11.68 10.06
N VAL A 86 -0.95 10.88 10.80
CA VAL A 86 0.19 10.10 10.29
C VAL A 86 -0.17 8.63 10.42
N ILE A 87 -0.32 7.96 9.27
CA ILE A 87 -0.89 6.61 9.19
C ILE A 87 0.20 5.62 8.79
N CYS A 88 0.65 4.82 9.76
CA CYS A 88 1.64 3.77 9.61
C CYS A 88 1.03 2.47 9.09
N MET A 89 1.81 1.69 8.33
CA MET A 89 1.36 0.38 7.80
C MET A 89 1.58 -0.76 8.79
N ASP A 90 2.60 -0.64 9.64
CA ASP A 90 2.93 -1.62 10.67
C ASP A 90 3.52 -0.95 11.93
N GLU A 91 3.65 -1.75 12.98
CA GLU A 91 4.18 -1.37 14.28
C GLU A 91 5.65 -0.96 14.21
N ASN A 92 6.43 -1.52 13.29
CA ASN A 92 7.83 -1.15 13.13
C ASN A 92 7.95 0.28 12.60
N ASN A 93 7.10 0.67 11.64
CA ASN A 93 7.05 2.05 11.16
C ASN A 93 6.72 3.00 12.31
N ARG A 94 5.70 2.69 13.13
CA ARG A 94 5.34 3.50 14.31
C ARG A 94 6.48 3.62 15.32
N LYS A 95 7.13 2.51 15.66
CA LYS A 95 8.28 2.50 16.57
C LYS A 95 9.44 3.35 16.05
N GLU A 96 9.77 3.22 14.77
CA GLU A 96 10.83 4.03 14.16
C GLU A 96 10.48 5.53 14.17
N LEU A 97 9.23 5.90 13.85
CA LEU A 97 8.78 7.30 13.96
C LEU A 97 8.88 7.83 15.38
N TYR A 98 8.48 7.04 16.39
CA TYR A 98 8.60 7.42 17.79
C TYR A 98 10.07 7.68 18.16
N ASN A 99 10.97 6.82 17.70
CA ASN A 99 12.41 6.99 17.94
C ASN A 99 12.96 8.24 17.25
N LEU A 100 12.56 8.50 16.01
CA LEU A 100 13.03 9.66 15.24
C LEU A 100 12.52 10.98 15.80
N PHE A 101 11.26 11.02 16.24
CA PHE A 101 10.61 12.28 16.62
C PHE A 101 10.49 12.53 18.12
N GLY A 102 10.82 11.54 18.96
CA GLY A 102 10.72 11.65 20.41
C GLY A 102 9.30 11.36 20.92
N GLY A 103 8.59 10.46 20.26
CA GLY A 103 7.20 10.07 20.55
C GLY A 103 6.16 10.80 19.69
N ASP A 104 4.92 10.76 20.16
CA ASP A 104 3.74 11.34 19.50
C ASP A 104 2.93 12.19 20.51
N PRO A 105 3.42 13.38 20.90
CA PRO A 105 2.75 14.24 21.87
C PRO A 105 1.36 14.71 21.43
N GLU A 106 1.11 14.77 20.12
CA GLU A 106 -0.18 15.22 19.55
C GLU A 106 -1.15 14.06 19.30
N LYS A 107 -0.72 12.82 19.52
CA LYS A 107 -1.53 11.60 19.35
C LYS A 107 -2.11 11.44 17.94
N LYS A 108 -1.30 11.75 16.93
CA LYS A 108 -1.69 11.67 15.50
C LYS A 108 -1.07 10.51 14.74
N ILE A 109 -0.20 9.72 15.36
CA ILE A 109 0.41 8.54 14.74
C ILE A 109 -0.47 7.31 15.05
N HIS A 110 -1.04 6.73 14.00
CA HIS A 110 -1.93 5.56 14.08
C HIS A 110 -1.49 4.48 13.11
N LEU A 111 -1.84 3.22 13.39
CA LEU A 111 -1.79 2.17 12.37
C LEU A 111 -3.01 2.27 11.46
N LEU A 112 -2.86 1.96 10.18
CA LEU A 112 -3.99 1.99 9.24
C LEU A 112 -5.14 1.08 9.69
N LEU A 113 -4.81 -0.08 10.27
CA LEU A 113 -5.82 -1.03 10.76
C LEU A 113 -6.37 -0.68 12.15
N ASP A 114 -5.88 0.37 12.83
CA ASP A 114 -6.47 0.84 14.10
C ASP A 114 -7.94 1.27 13.91
N PHE A 115 -8.29 1.72 12.71
CA PHE A 115 -9.65 2.15 12.34
C PHE A 115 -10.57 0.99 11.93
N THR A 116 -10.24 -0.23 12.34
CA THR A 116 -10.94 -1.47 11.96
C THR A 116 -11.10 -2.39 13.16
N GLU A 117 -11.99 -3.36 13.05
CA GLU A 117 -12.20 -4.41 14.06
C GLU A 117 -11.16 -5.55 14.00
N ARG A 118 -10.14 -5.47 13.12
CA ARG A 118 -9.13 -6.52 13.03
C ARG A 118 -8.29 -6.61 14.30
N GLU A 119 -7.99 -7.82 14.75
CA GLU A 119 -7.08 -8.05 15.88
C GLU A 119 -5.62 -7.79 15.48
N GLU A 120 -5.18 -8.36 14.34
CA GLU A 120 -3.89 -8.05 13.75
C GLU A 120 -3.93 -6.64 13.12
N LYS A 121 -2.97 -5.80 13.49
CA LYS A 121 -2.89 -4.40 13.08
C LYS A 121 -1.76 -4.11 12.09
N ASN A 122 -0.86 -5.06 11.88
CA ASN A 122 0.24 -4.95 10.92
C ASN A 122 -0.21 -5.38 9.53
N ILE A 123 0.04 -4.53 8.54
CA ILE A 123 -0.11 -4.89 7.13
C ILE A 123 1.24 -5.48 6.65
N PRO A 124 1.28 -6.74 6.21
CA PRO A 124 2.50 -7.38 5.72
C PRO A 124 3.20 -6.54 4.63
N ASP A 125 4.53 -6.50 4.65
CA ASP A 125 5.27 -5.76 3.63
C ASP A 125 5.45 -6.62 2.37
N PRO A 126 4.87 -6.22 1.22
CA PRO A 126 5.00 -6.96 -0.03
C PRO A 126 6.43 -6.94 -0.59
N TRP A 127 7.32 -6.09 -0.07
CA TRP A 127 8.75 -6.20 -0.36
C TRP A 127 9.32 -7.55 0.10
N PHE A 128 8.82 -8.09 1.23
CA PHE A 128 9.28 -9.37 1.78
C PHE A 128 8.36 -10.53 1.39
N THR A 129 7.05 -10.32 1.33
CA THR A 129 6.09 -11.40 1.01
C THR A 129 5.92 -11.61 -0.49
N ASN A 130 6.20 -10.58 -1.31
CA ASN A 130 5.84 -10.52 -2.73
C ASN A 130 4.33 -10.68 -2.99
N ASP A 131 3.50 -10.46 -1.98
CA ASP A 131 2.03 -10.56 -2.06
C ASP A 131 1.39 -9.16 -1.99
N PHE A 132 1.21 -8.57 -3.17
CA PHE A 132 0.58 -7.26 -3.31
C PHE A 132 -0.94 -7.32 -3.25
N ASP A 133 -1.53 -8.50 -3.45
CA ASP A 133 -2.98 -8.69 -3.39
C ASP A 133 -3.45 -8.68 -1.93
N ASP A 134 -2.81 -9.48 -1.06
CA ASP A 134 -3.10 -9.52 0.37
C ASP A 134 -2.88 -8.15 1.04
N THR A 135 -1.74 -7.51 0.73
CA THR A 135 -1.42 -6.15 1.19
C THR A 135 -2.50 -5.15 0.76
N TYR A 136 -2.99 -5.24 -0.49
CA TYR A 136 -4.02 -4.35 -1.01
C TYR A 136 -5.36 -4.55 -0.29
N ASP A 137 -5.76 -5.79 -0.04
CA ASP A 137 -7.02 -6.12 0.62
C ASP A 137 -7.04 -5.59 2.06
N ASP A 138 -5.93 -5.73 2.79
CA ASP A 138 -5.76 -5.15 4.12
C ASP A 138 -5.82 -3.62 4.10
N MET A 139 -5.12 -2.98 3.16
CA MET A 139 -5.18 -1.52 2.99
C MET A 139 -6.59 -1.04 2.63
N LEU A 140 -7.34 -1.79 1.81
CA LEU A 140 -8.70 -1.42 1.43
C LEU A 140 -9.64 -1.41 2.64
N VAL A 141 -9.53 -2.41 3.52
CA VAL A 141 -10.27 -2.46 4.79
C VAL A 141 -9.89 -1.28 5.68
N GLY A 142 -8.58 -1.05 5.86
CA GLY A 142 -8.07 0.03 6.70
C GLY A 142 -8.45 1.44 6.21
N ILE A 143 -8.30 1.71 4.92
CA ILE A 143 -8.66 3.01 4.33
C ILE A 143 -10.16 3.28 4.43
N SER A 144 -10.98 2.24 4.23
CA SER A 144 -12.43 2.35 4.40
C SER A 144 -12.81 2.66 5.85
N GLY A 145 -12.15 2.01 6.81
CA GLY A 145 -12.32 2.27 8.24
C GLY A 145 -11.89 3.69 8.63
N LEU A 146 -10.70 4.11 8.18
CA LEU A 146 -10.17 5.46 8.41
C LEU A 146 -11.13 6.52 7.88
N LEU A 147 -11.57 6.42 6.61
CA LEU A 147 -12.48 7.41 6.03
C LEU A 147 -13.81 7.46 6.78
N LYS A 148 -14.34 6.31 7.23
CA LYS A 148 -15.54 6.27 8.07
C LYS A 148 -15.32 7.03 9.38
N ALA A 149 -14.23 6.73 10.10
CA ALA A 149 -13.91 7.36 11.38
C ALA A 149 -13.73 8.87 11.25
N LEU A 150 -13.06 9.35 10.20
CA LEU A 150 -12.87 10.79 9.95
C LEU A 150 -14.20 11.50 9.68
N ARG A 151 -15.16 10.85 9.02
CA ARG A 151 -16.50 11.42 8.79
C ARG A 151 -17.35 11.46 10.07
N GLU A 152 -17.17 10.51 10.98
CA GLU A 152 -17.90 10.46 12.25
C GLU A 152 -17.36 11.48 13.26
N GLN A 153 -16.04 11.69 13.30
CA GLN A 153 -15.40 12.66 14.18
C GLN A 153 -15.76 14.12 13.82
N ASP A 154 -15.94 14.42 12.53
CA ASP A 154 -16.17 15.79 12.09
C ASP A 154 -17.64 16.23 12.21
N GLY A 155 -18.60 15.31 12.37
CA GLY A 155 -20.04 15.60 12.52
C GLY A 155 -20.73 16.39 11.36
N ALA A 156 -19.96 17.02 10.48
CA ALA A 156 -20.38 18.00 9.48
C ALA A 156 -20.27 17.50 8.02
N LEU A 157 -19.59 16.37 7.80
CA LEU A 157 -19.46 15.67 6.52
C LEU A 157 -20.68 14.81 6.15
N SER A 158 -21.77 14.95 6.92
CA SER A 158 -22.94 14.06 6.95
C SER A 158 -24.17 14.61 6.20
N ARG A 159 -24.07 15.78 5.56
CA ARG A 159 -25.12 16.25 4.66
C ARG A 159 -24.66 16.05 3.22
N GLU A 160 -25.25 15.04 2.58
CA GLU A 160 -25.12 14.64 1.17
C GLU A 160 -24.00 13.64 0.85
N THR A 161 -24.35 12.34 0.88
CA THR A 161 -24.23 11.38 -0.26
C THR A 161 -24.35 9.93 0.27
N PRO A 162 -25.10 9.02 -0.39
CA PRO A 162 -25.28 7.65 0.09
C PRO A 162 -23.98 6.85 0.04
N ALA A 163 -23.78 5.99 1.04
CA ALA A 163 -22.67 5.05 1.09
C ALA A 163 -22.82 3.98 -0.01
N ALA A 164 -22.01 4.10 -1.06
CA ALA A 164 -21.60 2.95 -1.85
C ALA A 164 -20.18 2.56 -1.43
N ALA A 165 -20.04 1.33 -0.92
CA ALA A 165 -18.74 0.65 -0.86
C ALA A 165 -18.18 0.58 -2.29
N PRO A 166 -16.84 0.59 -2.47
CA PRO A 166 -16.27 0.33 -3.79
C PRO A 166 -16.74 -1.04 -4.26
N ALA A 167 -17.59 -1.07 -5.29
CA ALA A 167 -17.88 -2.30 -6.01
C ALA A 167 -16.59 -2.75 -6.71
N PRO A 168 -16.28 -4.06 -6.75
CA PRO A 168 -15.17 -4.54 -7.54
C PRO A 168 -15.40 -4.12 -9.00
N ARG A 169 -14.49 -3.31 -9.55
CA ARG A 169 -14.49 -3.04 -11.00
C ARG A 169 -14.26 -4.39 -11.67
N THR A 170 -15.22 -4.82 -12.49
CA THR A 170 -15.19 -6.12 -13.15
C THR A 170 -13.88 -6.32 -13.89
N GLU A 171 -13.19 -7.41 -13.57
CA GLU A 171 -12.02 -7.91 -14.28
C GLU A 171 -12.26 -7.88 -15.81
N PRO A 172 -11.37 -7.26 -16.61
CA PRO A 172 -11.39 -7.52 -18.05
C PRO A 172 -10.98 -8.98 -18.26
N GLY A 173 -11.98 -9.78 -18.64
CA GLY A 173 -11.89 -11.13 -19.22
C GLY A 173 -10.55 -11.85 -19.09
N ARG A 174 -10.49 -12.81 -18.18
CA ARG A 174 -9.47 -13.87 -18.15
C ARG A 174 -9.45 -14.59 -19.50
N VAL A 175 -8.57 -14.19 -20.41
CA VAL A 175 -8.17 -15.04 -21.53
C VAL A 175 -7.40 -16.18 -20.91
N SER A 176 -8.01 -17.36 -20.91
CA SER A 176 -7.37 -18.60 -20.50
C SER A 176 -6.19 -18.86 -21.44
N ALA A 177 -4.97 -18.71 -20.92
CA ALA A 177 -3.79 -19.23 -21.59
C ALA A 177 -3.95 -20.76 -21.72
N PRO A 178 -3.70 -21.35 -22.91
CA PRO A 178 -3.75 -22.79 -23.06
C PRO A 178 -2.65 -23.41 -22.18
N ARG A 179 -3.04 -24.43 -21.40
CA ARG A 179 -2.12 -25.24 -20.60
C ARG A 179 -1.10 -25.88 -21.55
N THR A 180 0.14 -25.41 -21.52
CA THR A 180 1.27 -26.18 -22.04
C THR A 180 1.53 -27.32 -21.07
N GLU A 181 1.38 -28.55 -21.54
CA GLU A 181 1.72 -29.76 -20.79
C GLU A 181 3.19 -29.76 -20.36
N PRO A 182 3.54 -30.33 -19.18
CA PRO A 182 4.93 -30.45 -18.77
C PRO A 182 5.66 -31.41 -19.69
N GLY A 183 6.63 -30.86 -20.43
CA GLY A 183 7.58 -31.61 -21.24
C GLY A 183 8.25 -32.72 -20.43
N ARG A 184 8.15 -33.94 -20.95
CA ARG A 184 8.77 -35.16 -20.49
C ARG A 184 10.26 -34.93 -20.18
N ALA A 185 10.65 -35.17 -18.93
CA ALA A 185 12.05 -35.22 -18.51
C ALA A 185 12.80 -36.24 -19.38
N GLN A 186 13.79 -35.77 -20.14
CA GLN A 186 14.78 -36.64 -20.77
C GLN A 186 15.79 -37.06 -19.70
N THR A 187 15.75 -38.33 -19.33
CA THR A 187 16.77 -39.00 -18.52
C THR A 187 18.15 -38.90 -19.20
N PRO A 188 19.23 -38.61 -18.47
CA PRO A 188 20.58 -38.71 -19.02
C PRO A 188 20.92 -40.19 -19.26
N ARG A 189 21.23 -40.55 -20.51
CA ARG A 189 21.83 -41.85 -20.83
C ARG A 189 23.26 -41.85 -20.29
N SER A 190 23.49 -42.68 -19.29
CA SER A 190 24.78 -43.25 -18.96
C SER A 190 25.37 -43.99 -20.16
N LEU A 191 26.64 -43.73 -20.44
CA LEU A 191 27.50 -44.62 -21.25
C LEU A 191 28.94 -44.44 -20.78
N ASP A 192 29.23 -45.06 -19.65
CA ASP A 192 30.55 -45.60 -19.36
C ASP A 192 30.89 -46.67 -20.40
N LYS A 193 32.06 -46.54 -21.03
CA LYS A 193 33.03 -47.57 -21.46
C LYS A 193 33.76 -47.11 -22.73
N MET A 194 35.03 -46.74 -22.60
CA MET A 194 36.13 -47.67 -22.86
C MET A 194 37.49 -47.01 -22.62
N ALA A 195 38.26 -47.63 -21.73
CA ALA A 195 39.70 -47.56 -21.71
C ALA A 195 40.28 -48.29 -22.94
N GLY A 196 41.40 -47.80 -23.49
CA GLY A 196 42.22 -48.59 -24.42
C GLY A 196 43.20 -47.79 -25.28
N CYS A 197 44.47 -47.77 -24.84
CA CYS A 197 45.72 -47.72 -25.61
C CYS A 197 45.80 -46.91 -26.91
N ARG A 198 46.62 -45.84 -26.90
CA ARG A 198 48.00 -45.80 -27.44
C ARG A 198 48.70 -44.52 -27.03
#